data_AF-A0A2C5XZ13-F1
#
_entry.id   AF-A0A2C5XZ13-F1
#
_cell.length_a   1.000
_cell.length_b   1.000
_cell.length_c   1.000
_cell.angle_alpha   90.00
_cell.angle_beta   90.00
_cell.angle_gamma   90.00
#
_symmetry.space_group_name_H-M   'P 1'
#
loop_
_entity.id
_entity.type
_entity.pdbx_description
1 polymer ?
#
loop_
_entity_poly.entity_id
_entity_poly.type
_entity_poly.pdbx_seq_one_letter_code
_entity_poly.pdbx_strand_id
1 'polypeptide(L)'
;MTDTEATMTDIEAQVRQSATRNAQLLHILAETDHALPALEQRTHFLTELELQIRLSDDKLHALELRCQDGLKAQDKFRHSQIRRFVYTATGQKEAYAHKEESGERDYVKAVQRMQRERSINDSLKEQRREALHTKWEFEEAAKRHREAQRKLNELYHTIFAGPTPQYPEEDEAEKTCHVLVLRYRNARRWWEAESRAVELLTESDDLMDEALAQARDALSYSRAELLGTGGGLYEMMERNRLSKADRLVSLARHQVHKARRSSPQVQSLPSSRHGANHSQTVRTLYLDSSNSRKGDDMAFRDQVKRNIGDTQRCADAVKQELFAARARRDKLQVDLEVHRAQLRDARAVLQKARENVFEAVLRQRAEKVDGEIVPVAHARVLASGPDEEQHQPELTDGVVHV
;
A
#
# COMPACT_ATOMS: atom_id res chain seq x y z
N MET A 1 -54.47 -14.25 17.39
CA MET A 1 -54.44 -13.97 15.93
C MET A 1 -54.23 -12.49 15.61
N THR A 2 -53.92 -11.62 16.58
CA THR A 2 -53.94 -10.15 16.39
C THR A 2 -52.57 -9.51 16.12
N ASP A 3 -51.47 -10.09 16.60
CA ASP A 3 -50.16 -9.41 16.53
C ASP A 3 -49.48 -9.53 15.14
N THR A 4 -49.72 -10.62 14.41
CA THR A 4 -49.15 -10.86 13.08
C THR A 4 -49.84 -10.05 11.98
N GLU A 5 -51.13 -9.75 12.13
CA GLU A 5 -51.87 -8.89 11.19
C GLU A 5 -51.57 -7.39 11.43
N ALA A 6 -51.36 -6.98 12.68
CA ALA A 6 -50.99 -5.60 13.00
C ALA A 6 -49.60 -5.23 12.43
N THR A 7 -48.61 -6.12 12.57
CA THR A 7 -47.26 -5.95 12.00
C THR A 7 -47.28 -5.97 10.47
N MET A 8 -48.20 -6.74 9.85
CA MET A 8 -48.40 -6.78 8.39
C MET A 8 -48.80 -5.41 7.83
N THR A 9 -49.79 -4.75 8.45
CA THR A 9 -50.25 -3.44 7.98
C THR A 9 -49.20 -2.33 8.16
N ASP A 10 -48.32 -2.47 9.15
CA ASP A 10 -47.28 -1.50 9.47
C ASP A 10 -46.13 -1.54 8.44
N ILE A 11 -45.59 -2.72 8.11
CA ILE A 11 -44.52 -2.85 7.11
C ILE A 11 -44.99 -2.38 5.73
N GLU A 12 -46.18 -2.79 5.29
CA GLU A 12 -46.74 -2.31 4.02
C GLU A 12 -46.91 -0.78 3.98
N ALA A 13 -47.36 -0.19 5.08
CA ALA A 13 -47.52 1.26 5.20
C ALA A 13 -46.16 1.99 5.14
N GLN A 14 -45.14 1.48 5.84
CA GLN A 14 -43.79 2.03 5.83
C GLN A 14 -43.11 1.91 4.46
N VAL A 15 -43.28 0.78 3.77
CA VAL A 15 -42.83 0.57 2.39
C VAL A 15 -43.48 1.59 1.46
N ARG A 16 -44.80 1.80 1.55
CA ARG A 16 -45.52 2.80 0.74
C ARG A 16 -45.03 4.22 0.99
N GLN A 17 -44.85 4.60 2.25
CA GLN A 17 -44.36 5.94 2.63
C GLN A 17 -42.92 6.19 2.12
N SER A 18 -42.11 5.12 2.05
CA SER A 18 -40.69 5.19 1.73
C SER A 18 -40.36 4.97 0.25
N ALA A 19 -41.31 4.53 -0.57
CA ALA A 19 -41.09 4.12 -1.96
C ALA A 19 -40.38 5.18 -2.82
N THR A 20 -40.82 6.44 -2.77
CA THR A 20 -40.20 7.54 -3.54
C THR A 20 -38.76 7.77 -3.12
N ARG A 21 -38.48 7.72 -1.81
CA ARG A 21 -37.13 7.89 -1.27
C ARG A 21 -36.23 6.72 -1.64
N ASN A 22 -36.74 5.49 -1.63
CA ASN A 22 -36.04 4.30 -2.08
C ASN A 22 -35.60 4.44 -3.56
N ALA A 23 -36.53 4.81 -4.45
CA ALA A 23 -36.25 4.99 -5.88
C ALA A 23 -35.19 6.08 -6.13
N GLN A 24 -35.28 7.22 -5.43
CA GLN A 24 -34.29 8.30 -5.53
C GLN A 24 -32.89 7.84 -5.09
N LEU A 25 -32.79 7.09 -3.99
CA LEU A 25 -31.50 6.59 -3.49
C LEU A 25 -30.88 5.57 -4.44
N LEU A 26 -31.68 4.65 -4.99
CA LEU A 26 -31.22 3.69 -5.99
C LEU A 26 -30.76 4.37 -7.28
N HIS A 27 -31.46 5.43 -7.71
CA HIS A 27 -31.04 6.22 -8.86
C HIS A 27 -29.67 6.88 -8.64
N ILE A 28 -29.45 7.54 -7.49
CA ILE A 28 -28.14 8.14 -7.15
C ILE A 28 -27.04 7.07 -7.10
N LEU A 29 -27.34 5.88 -6.56
CA LEU A 29 -26.38 4.78 -6.53
C LEU A 29 -25.99 4.33 -7.94
N ALA A 30 -26.97 4.18 -8.84
CA ALA A 30 -26.73 3.81 -10.24
C ALA A 30 -25.91 4.88 -10.98
N GLU A 31 -26.22 6.17 -10.78
CA GLU A 31 -25.46 7.27 -11.39
C GLU A 31 -24.00 7.31 -10.91
N THR A 32 -23.74 6.94 -9.65
CA THR A 32 -22.43 7.07 -9.01
C THR A 32 -21.64 5.76 -8.89
N ASP A 33 -22.14 4.66 -9.46
CA ASP A 33 -21.54 3.32 -9.30
C ASP A 33 -20.10 3.24 -9.83
N HIS A 34 -19.81 3.97 -10.92
CA HIS A 34 -18.49 4.06 -11.53
C HIS A 34 -17.45 4.82 -10.68
N ALA A 35 -17.88 5.62 -9.71
CA ALA A 35 -17.00 6.57 -9.01
C ALA A 35 -15.94 5.89 -8.12
N LEU A 36 -16.31 4.81 -7.43
CA LEU A 36 -15.40 4.08 -6.54
C LEU A 36 -14.25 3.37 -7.31
N PRO A 37 -14.51 2.54 -8.33
CA PRO A 37 -13.43 1.91 -9.10
C PRO A 37 -12.59 2.94 -9.87
N ALA A 38 -13.21 4.00 -10.40
CA ALA A 38 -12.48 5.08 -11.08
C ALA A 38 -11.55 5.84 -10.12
N LEU A 39 -11.98 6.05 -8.86
CA LEU A 39 -11.14 6.66 -7.82
C LEU A 39 -9.92 5.80 -7.52
N GLU A 40 -10.10 4.48 -7.35
CA GLU A 40 -8.98 3.55 -7.09
C GLU A 40 -7.97 3.57 -8.25
N GLN A 41 -8.44 3.45 -9.49
CA GLN A 41 -7.58 3.52 -10.68
C GLN A 41 -6.82 4.85 -10.76
N ARG A 42 -7.51 5.98 -10.50
CA ARG A 42 -6.88 7.31 -10.52
C ARG A 42 -5.85 7.48 -9.40
N THR A 43 -6.09 6.91 -8.22
CA THR A 43 -5.09 6.92 -7.14
C THR A 43 -3.82 6.15 -7.51
N HIS A 44 -3.95 4.99 -8.16
CA HIS A 44 -2.80 4.25 -8.67
C HIS A 44 -2.02 5.04 -9.72
N PHE A 45 -2.72 5.63 -10.70
CA PHE A 45 -2.09 6.48 -11.72
C PHE A 45 -1.32 7.67 -11.11
N LEU A 46 -1.86 8.32 -10.07
CA LEU A 46 -1.17 9.39 -9.36
C LEU A 46 0.10 8.89 -8.65
N THR A 47 0.06 7.71 -8.01
CA THR A 47 1.27 7.16 -7.38
C THR A 47 2.37 6.85 -8.40
N GLU A 48 1.99 6.41 -9.60
CA GLU A 48 2.93 6.17 -10.70
C GLU A 48 3.51 7.49 -11.23
N LEU A 49 2.68 8.51 -11.45
CA LEU A 49 3.14 9.85 -11.85
C LEU A 49 4.11 10.45 -10.82
N GLU A 50 3.84 10.29 -9.52
CA GLU A 50 4.73 10.79 -8.48
C GLU A 50 6.09 10.08 -8.48
N LEU A 51 6.12 8.77 -8.77
CA LEU A 51 7.37 8.04 -8.96
C LEU A 51 8.13 8.55 -10.18
N GLN A 52 7.46 8.73 -11.32
CA GLN A 52 8.08 9.22 -12.55
C GLN A 52 8.63 10.64 -12.40
N ILE A 53 7.90 11.53 -11.71
CA ILE A 53 8.37 12.89 -11.40
C ILE A 53 9.64 12.83 -10.54
N ARG A 54 9.68 12.01 -9.48
CA ARG A 54 10.88 11.87 -8.64
C ARG A 54 12.09 11.39 -9.45
N LEU A 55 11.90 10.36 -10.28
CA LEU A 55 12.97 9.85 -11.16
C LEU A 55 13.45 10.90 -12.16
N SER A 56 12.54 11.73 -12.67
CA SER A 56 12.86 12.84 -13.58
C SER A 56 13.58 13.98 -12.86
N ASP A 57 13.16 14.34 -11.65
CA ASP A 57 13.83 15.33 -10.79
C ASP A 57 15.27 14.89 -10.46
N ASP A 58 15.47 13.61 -10.12
CA ASP A 58 16.81 13.04 -9.86
C ASP A 58 17.71 13.11 -11.11
N LYS A 59 17.16 12.79 -12.28
CA LYS A 59 17.87 12.91 -13.57
C LYS A 59 18.22 14.36 -13.88
N LEU A 60 17.29 15.30 -13.65
CA LEU A 60 17.53 16.73 -13.82
C LEU A 60 18.67 17.21 -12.92
N HIS A 61 18.64 16.85 -11.64
CA HIS A 61 19.70 17.19 -10.70
C HIS A 61 21.07 16.65 -11.15
N ALA A 62 21.12 15.39 -11.62
CA ALA A 62 22.35 14.81 -12.15
C ALA A 62 22.85 15.50 -13.43
N LEU A 63 21.94 15.92 -14.33
CA LEU A 63 22.29 16.68 -15.53
C LEU A 63 22.75 18.10 -15.20
N GLU A 64 22.13 18.75 -14.23
CA GLU A 64 22.52 20.08 -13.75
C GLU A 64 23.93 20.07 -13.15
N LEU A 65 24.25 19.08 -12.31
CA LEU A 65 25.61 18.89 -11.81
C LEU A 65 26.63 18.72 -12.95
N ARG A 66 26.32 17.89 -13.96
CA ARG A 66 27.17 17.70 -15.14
C ARG A 66 27.35 18.99 -15.95
N CYS A 67 26.28 19.76 -16.13
CA CYS A 67 26.34 21.06 -16.81
C CYS A 67 27.23 22.05 -16.04
N GLN A 68 27.10 22.11 -14.71
CA GLN A 68 27.95 22.97 -13.86
C GLN A 68 29.42 22.55 -13.90
N ASP A 69 29.71 21.25 -13.84
CA ASP A 69 31.08 20.74 -13.92
C ASP A 69 31.68 20.99 -15.31
N GLY A 70 30.90 20.80 -16.37
CA GLY A 70 31.28 21.12 -17.74
C GLY A 70 31.60 22.60 -17.94
N LEU A 71 30.78 23.50 -17.38
CA LEU A 71 30.98 24.95 -17.45
C LEU A 71 32.24 25.37 -16.67
N LYS A 72 32.42 24.86 -15.45
CA LYS A 72 33.65 25.09 -14.66
C LYS A 72 34.90 24.57 -15.37
N ALA A 73 34.80 23.44 -16.07
CA ALA A 73 35.90 22.91 -16.85
C ALA A 73 36.21 23.82 -18.04
N GLN A 74 35.20 24.24 -18.80
CA GLN A 74 35.36 25.16 -19.93
C GLN A 74 35.96 26.50 -19.50
N ASP A 75 35.50 27.09 -18.39
CA ASP A 75 36.06 28.33 -17.84
C ASP A 75 37.54 28.17 -17.47
N LYS A 76 37.90 27.07 -16.79
CA LYS A 76 39.31 26.77 -16.46
C LYS A 76 40.17 26.56 -17.70
N PHE A 77 39.63 25.94 -18.75
CA PHE A 77 40.34 25.73 -20.01
C PHE A 77 40.50 27.05 -20.79
N ARG A 78 39.45 27.88 -20.90
CA ARG A 78 39.51 29.19 -21.59
C ARG A 78 40.44 30.19 -20.91
N HIS A 79 40.47 30.24 -19.58
CA HIS A 79 41.24 31.24 -18.83
C HIS A 79 42.69 30.83 -18.50
N SER A 80 43.10 29.59 -18.77
CA SER A 80 44.47 29.15 -18.49
C SER A 80 45.45 29.57 -19.58
N GLN A 81 46.01 30.78 -19.43
CA GLN A 81 47.08 31.28 -20.31
C GLN A 81 48.31 30.38 -20.33
N ILE A 82 48.62 29.72 -19.20
CA ILE A 82 49.74 28.77 -19.05
C ILE A 82 49.51 27.52 -19.92
N ARG A 83 48.30 26.94 -19.92
CA ARG A 83 48.00 25.78 -20.79
C ARG A 83 48.05 26.19 -22.26
N ARG A 84 47.47 27.33 -22.62
CA ARG A 84 47.51 27.87 -23.98
C ARG A 84 48.96 28.08 -24.45
N PHE A 85 49.84 28.55 -23.57
CA PHE A 85 51.27 28.71 -23.84
C PHE A 85 51.98 27.36 -24.02
N VAL A 86 51.73 26.36 -23.16
CA VAL A 86 52.34 25.02 -23.25
C VAL A 86 51.94 24.30 -24.54
N TYR A 87 50.66 24.32 -24.92
CA TYR A 87 50.20 23.71 -26.18
C TYR A 87 50.71 24.47 -27.42
N THR A 88 50.94 25.78 -27.29
CA THR A 88 51.56 26.60 -28.36
C THR A 88 53.05 26.31 -28.50
N ALA A 89 53.77 26.18 -27.39
CA ALA A 89 55.22 25.92 -27.36
C ALA A 89 55.59 24.50 -27.82
N THR A 90 54.70 23.53 -27.62
CA THR A 90 54.87 22.13 -28.08
C THR A 90 54.40 21.88 -29.50
N GLY A 91 53.87 22.89 -30.20
CA GLY A 91 53.37 22.76 -31.58
C GLY A 91 52.01 22.05 -31.72
N GLN A 92 51.37 21.65 -30.61
CA GLN A 92 50.12 20.86 -30.59
C GLN A 92 48.85 21.73 -30.58
N LYS A 93 48.80 22.80 -31.38
CA LYS A 93 47.66 23.73 -31.40
C LYS A 93 46.35 23.07 -31.85
N GLU A 94 46.42 22.16 -32.82
CA GLU A 94 45.24 21.43 -33.32
C GLU A 94 44.63 20.50 -32.26
N ALA A 95 45.47 19.83 -31.45
CA ALA A 95 45.00 18.99 -30.36
C ALA A 95 44.33 19.79 -29.24
N TYR A 96 44.74 21.04 -29.02
CA TYR A 96 44.08 21.96 -28.10
C TYR A 96 42.70 22.38 -28.62
N ALA A 97 42.61 22.79 -29.89
CA ALA A 97 41.35 23.17 -30.53
C ALA A 97 40.34 22.01 -30.55
N HIS A 98 40.79 20.80 -30.85
CA HIS A 98 39.94 19.60 -30.82
C HIS A 98 39.40 19.31 -29.41
N LYS A 99 40.22 19.49 -28.35
CA LYS A 99 39.76 19.30 -26.96
C LYS A 99 38.75 20.36 -26.54
N GLU A 100 38.96 21.62 -26.93
CA GLU A 100 38.02 22.71 -26.71
C GLU A 100 36.68 22.45 -27.41
N GLU A 101 36.71 22.10 -28.69
CA GLU A 101 35.51 21.78 -29.47
C GLU A 101 34.77 20.55 -28.91
N SER A 102 35.49 19.52 -28.47
CA SER A 102 34.86 18.34 -27.85
C SER A 102 34.15 18.68 -26.53
N GLY A 103 34.74 19.55 -25.71
CA GLY A 103 34.14 20.02 -24.46
C GLY A 103 32.88 20.88 -24.69
N GLU A 104 32.92 21.76 -25.70
CA GLU A 104 31.74 22.55 -26.09
C GLU A 104 30.61 21.67 -26.61
N ARG A 105 30.92 20.67 -27.45
CA ARG A 105 29.92 19.70 -27.94
C ARG A 105 29.28 18.91 -26.79
N ASP A 106 30.07 18.48 -25.81
CA ASP A 106 29.56 17.72 -24.67
C ASP A 106 28.71 18.58 -23.72
N TYR A 107 29.10 19.83 -23.49
CA TYR A 107 28.30 20.80 -22.75
C TYR A 107 26.96 21.08 -23.45
N VAL A 108 26.97 21.37 -24.75
CA VAL A 108 25.75 21.62 -25.54
C VAL A 108 24.83 20.41 -25.50
N LYS A 109 25.36 19.19 -25.64
CA LYS A 109 24.57 17.95 -25.51
C LYS A 109 23.96 17.80 -24.11
N ALA A 110 24.71 18.13 -23.05
CA ALA A 110 24.20 18.08 -21.68
C ALA A 110 23.05 19.07 -21.46
N VAL A 111 23.20 20.31 -21.95
CA VAL A 111 22.15 21.35 -21.89
C VAL A 111 20.90 20.93 -22.67
N GLN A 112 21.06 20.39 -23.88
CA GLN A 112 19.92 19.89 -24.67
C GLN A 112 19.18 18.75 -23.96
N ARG A 113 19.91 17.80 -23.35
CA ARG A 113 19.30 16.73 -22.56
C ARG A 113 18.56 17.27 -21.35
N MET A 114 19.14 18.24 -20.65
CA MET A 114 18.50 18.92 -19.51
C MET A 114 17.20 19.61 -19.95
N GLN A 115 17.19 20.34 -21.07
CA GLN A 115 15.97 20.98 -21.58
C GLN A 115 14.88 19.98 -21.95
N ARG A 116 15.25 18.86 -22.60
CA ARG A 116 14.29 17.78 -22.92
C ARG A 116 13.70 17.17 -21.66
N GLU A 117 14.55 16.85 -20.69
CA GLU A 117 14.10 16.26 -19.42
C GLU A 117 13.23 17.26 -18.64
N ARG A 118 13.53 18.57 -18.68
CA ARG A 118 12.68 19.60 -18.06
C ARG A 118 11.29 19.63 -18.69
N SER A 119 11.22 19.59 -20.02
CA SER A 119 9.93 19.52 -20.73
C SER A 119 9.12 18.27 -20.35
N ILE A 120 9.78 17.12 -20.25
CA ILE A 120 9.14 15.87 -19.78
C ILE A 120 8.63 16.05 -18.33
N ASN A 121 9.46 16.58 -17.45
CA ASN A 121 9.13 16.80 -16.04
C ASN A 121 7.94 17.76 -15.87
N ASP A 122 7.93 18.86 -16.62
CA ASP A 122 6.85 19.84 -16.61
C ASP A 122 5.55 19.23 -17.14
N SER A 123 5.62 18.42 -18.21
CA SER A 123 4.47 17.67 -18.72
C SER A 123 3.92 16.68 -17.69
N LEU A 124 4.78 15.92 -17.01
CA LEU A 124 4.37 15.01 -15.93
C LEU A 124 3.71 15.77 -14.77
N LYS A 125 4.22 16.96 -14.42
CA LYS A 125 3.64 17.83 -13.38
C LYS A 125 2.28 18.40 -13.78
N GLU A 126 2.06 18.71 -15.06
CA GLU A 126 0.75 19.09 -15.59
C GLU A 126 -0.24 17.91 -15.53
N GLN A 127 0.15 16.74 -16.05
CA GLN A 127 -0.68 15.53 -15.98
C GLN A 127 -1.07 15.18 -14.54
N ARG A 128 -0.15 15.38 -13.58
CA ARG A 128 -0.46 15.22 -12.16
C ARG A 128 -1.50 16.22 -11.67
N ARG A 129 -1.46 17.49 -12.10
CA ARG A 129 -2.47 18.50 -11.74
C ARG A 129 -3.85 18.12 -12.28
N GLU A 130 -3.93 17.72 -13.54
CA GLU A 130 -5.18 17.25 -14.16
C GLU A 130 -5.72 15.97 -13.47
N ALA A 131 -4.83 15.02 -13.17
CA ALA A 131 -5.17 13.81 -12.45
C ALA A 131 -5.67 14.09 -11.02
N LEU A 132 -5.15 15.12 -10.35
CA LEU A 132 -5.63 15.56 -9.04
C LEU A 132 -7.02 16.21 -9.13
N HIS A 133 -7.30 16.99 -10.17
CA HIS A 133 -8.63 17.57 -10.40
C HIS A 133 -9.68 16.48 -10.59
N THR A 134 -9.43 15.56 -11.52
CA THR A 134 -10.34 14.42 -11.78
C THR A 134 -10.49 13.49 -10.58
N LYS A 135 -9.42 13.31 -9.77
CA LYS A 135 -9.51 12.59 -8.50
C LYS A 135 -10.53 13.24 -7.56
N TRP A 136 -10.51 14.56 -7.42
CA TRP A 136 -11.44 15.29 -6.57
C TRP A 136 -12.90 15.09 -7.00
N GLU A 137 -13.18 15.14 -8.31
CA GLU A 137 -14.52 14.85 -8.85
C GLU A 137 -14.99 13.43 -8.50
N PHE A 138 -14.11 12.43 -8.63
CA PHE A 138 -14.42 11.05 -8.23
C PHE A 138 -14.57 10.91 -6.71
N GLU A 139 -13.83 11.66 -5.89
CA GLU A 139 -14.01 11.69 -4.44
C GLU A 139 -15.39 12.23 -4.05
N GLU A 140 -15.85 13.30 -4.69
CA GLU A 140 -17.20 13.84 -4.47
C GLU A 140 -18.30 12.86 -4.90
N ALA A 141 -18.16 12.26 -6.08
CA ALA A 141 -19.11 11.24 -6.55
C ALA A 141 -19.11 10.00 -5.65
N ALA A 142 -17.95 9.53 -5.20
CA ALA A 142 -17.81 8.44 -4.25
C ALA A 142 -18.41 8.78 -2.87
N LYS A 143 -18.30 10.04 -2.43
CA LYS A 143 -18.95 10.51 -1.20
C LYS A 143 -20.47 10.47 -1.35
N ARG A 144 -21.02 10.98 -2.45
CA ARG A 144 -22.46 10.88 -2.76
C ARG A 144 -22.94 9.43 -2.79
N HIS A 145 -22.20 8.54 -3.43
CA HIS A 145 -22.48 7.11 -3.46
C HIS A 145 -22.56 6.51 -2.04
N ARG A 146 -21.54 6.75 -1.21
CA ARG A 146 -21.51 6.26 0.18
C ARG A 146 -22.64 6.82 1.03
N GLU A 147 -22.97 8.10 0.87
CA GLU A 147 -24.08 8.73 1.58
C GLU A 147 -25.43 8.15 1.17
N ALA A 148 -25.65 7.92 -0.13
CA ALA A 148 -26.86 7.28 -0.64
C ALA A 148 -26.97 5.85 -0.10
N GLN A 149 -25.89 5.06 -0.15
CA GLN A 149 -25.85 3.71 0.38
C GLN A 149 -26.17 3.67 1.88
N ARG A 150 -25.61 4.60 2.67
CA ARG A 150 -25.91 4.70 4.10
C ARG A 150 -27.39 5.01 4.34
N LYS A 151 -27.94 6.01 3.65
CA LYS A 151 -29.36 6.38 3.77
C LYS A 151 -30.28 5.23 3.35
N LEU A 152 -29.88 4.45 2.34
CA LEU A 152 -30.61 3.28 1.89
C LEU A 152 -30.59 2.17 2.94
N ASN A 153 -29.42 1.89 3.52
CA ASN A 153 -29.30 0.92 4.61
C ASN A 153 -30.11 1.34 5.86
N GLU A 154 -30.11 2.63 6.22
CA GLU A 154 -30.93 3.18 7.31
C GLU A 154 -32.42 3.02 7.02
N LEU A 155 -32.85 3.29 5.78
CA LEU A 155 -34.22 3.11 5.34
C LEU A 155 -34.65 1.65 5.49
N TYR A 156 -33.86 0.73 4.96
CA TYR A 156 -34.16 -0.70 5.08
C TYR A 156 -34.10 -1.20 6.51
N HIS A 157 -33.16 -0.72 7.32
CA HIS A 157 -33.13 -1.10 8.72
C HIS A 157 -34.39 -0.60 9.46
N THR A 158 -34.96 0.54 9.08
CA THR A 158 -36.21 1.02 9.68
C THR A 158 -37.40 0.15 9.30
N ILE A 159 -37.48 -0.26 8.03
CA ILE A 159 -38.62 -1.01 7.48
C ILE A 159 -38.57 -2.50 7.84
N PHE A 160 -37.38 -3.09 7.81
CA PHE A 160 -37.13 -4.52 7.98
C PHE A 160 -36.42 -4.81 9.32
N ALA A 161 -36.54 -3.93 10.32
CA ALA A 161 -36.01 -4.21 11.67
C ALA A 161 -36.85 -5.28 12.36
N GLY A 162 -36.45 -6.55 12.22
CA GLY A 162 -37.07 -7.67 12.90
C GLY A 162 -37.60 -8.72 11.93
N PRO A 163 -38.20 -9.81 12.45
CA PRO A 163 -38.74 -10.85 11.60
C PRO A 163 -39.83 -10.30 10.69
N THR A 164 -39.79 -10.66 9.42
CA THR A 164 -40.82 -10.35 8.42
C THR A 164 -41.51 -11.64 7.94
N PRO A 165 -42.43 -12.21 8.74
CA PRO A 165 -43.01 -13.52 8.45
C PRO A 165 -43.76 -13.60 7.12
N GLN A 166 -44.23 -12.46 6.60
CA GLN A 166 -44.91 -12.36 5.31
C GLN A 166 -43.95 -12.45 4.11
N TYR A 167 -42.66 -12.21 4.35
CA TYR A 167 -41.61 -12.20 3.33
C TYR A 167 -40.47 -13.16 3.72
N PRO A 168 -40.73 -14.48 3.76
CA PRO A 168 -39.76 -15.47 4.23
C PRO A 168 -38.45 -15.47 3.43
N GLU A 169 -38.51 -15.13 2.13
CA GLU A 169 -37.33 -14.99 1.28
C GLU A 169 -36.40 -13.84 1.72
N GLU A 170 -36.94 -12.73 2.22
CA GLU A 170 -36.17 -11.61 2.75
C GLU A 170 -35.49 -12.00 4.08
N ASP A 171 -36.25 -12.61 4.99
CA ASP A 171 -35.75 -13.12 6.28
C ASP A 171 -34.61 -14.15 6.09
N GLU A 172 -34.73 -15.06 5.11
CA GLU A 172 -33.69 -16.05 4.79
C GLU A 172 -32.43 -15.39 4.21
N ALA A 173 -32.61 -14.42 3.31
CA ALA A 173 -31.51 -13.65 2.74
C ALA A 173 -30.80 -12.81 3.81
N GLU A 174 -31.54 -12.22 4.76
CA GLU A 174 -30.98 -11.42 5.86
C GLU A 174 -30.13 -12.30 6.79
N LYS A 175 -30.65 -13.46 7.21
CA LYS A 175 -29.90 -14.43 8.02
C LYS A 175 -28.62 -14.87 7.34
N THR A 176 -28.69 -15.18 6.04
CA THR A 176 -27.53 -15.59 5.24
C THR A 176 -26.49 -14.47 5.17
N CYS A 177 -26.92 -13.24 4.86
CA CYS A 177 -26.06 -12.06 4.83
C CYS A 177 -25.42 -11.82 6.20
N HIS A 178 -26.17 -11.92 7.30
CA HIS A 178 -25.67 -11.75 8.66
C HIS A 178 -24.56 -12.75 9.01
N VAL A 179 -24.76 -14.03 8.71
CA VAL A 179 -23.73 -15.08 8.92
C VAL A 179 -22.46 -14.77 8.12
N LEU A 180 -22.60 -14.34 6.86
CA LEU A 180 -21.46 -14.00 6.01
C LEU A 180 -20.74 -12.73 6.48
N VAL A 181 -21.46 -11.73 7.02
CA VAL A 181 -20.84 -10.56 7.67
C VAL A 181 -19.96 -10.98 8.84
N LEU A 182 -20.43 -11.90 9.69
CA LEU A 182 -19.64 -12.40 10.82
C LEU A 182 -18.39 -13.16 10.33
N ARG A 183 -18.53 -14.02 9.31
CA ARG A 183 -17.40 -14.74 8.71
C ARG A 183 -16.36 -13.79 8.13
N TYR A 184 -16.79 -12.81 7.33
CA TYR A 184 -15.91 -11.78 6.78
C TYR A 184 -15.19 -10.98 7.86
N ARG A 185 -15.91 -10.52 8.90
CA ARG A 185 -15.31 -9.78 10.03
C ARG A 185 -14.26 -10.62 10.75
N ASN A 186 -14.54 -11.90 10.97
CA ASN A 186 -13.58 -12.80 11.61
C ASN A 186 -12.34 -13.02 10.74
N ALA A 187 -12.52 -13.33 9.45
CA ALA A 187 -11.41 -13.48 8.50
C ALA A 187 -10.55 -12.21 8.42
N ARG A 188 -11.19 -11.03 8.37
CA ARG A 188 -10.50 -9.73 8.37
C ARG A 188 -9.68 -9.52 9.63
N ARG A 189 -10.23 -9.82 10.82
CA ARG A 189 -9.50 -9.71 12.09
C ARG A 189 -8.25 -10.59 12.10
N TRP A 190 -8.34 -11.83 11.60
CA TRP A 190 -7.19 -12.71 11.49
C TRP A 190 -6.14 -12.19 10.52
N TRP A 191 -6.56 -11.71 9.35
CA TRP A 191 -5.65 -11.11 8.37
C TRP A 191 -4.95 -9.85 8.91
N GLU A 192 -5.67 -8.97 9.62
CA GLU A 192 -5.11 -7.77 10.27
C GLU A 192 -4.11 -8.15 11.36
N ALA A 193 -4.44 -9.17 12.18
CA ALA A 193 -3.55 -9.67 13.22
C ALA A 193 -2.25 -10.28 12.65
N GLU A 194 -2.33 -11.06 11.56
CA GLU A 194 -1.17 -11.63 10.89
C GLU A 194 -0.35 -10.56 10.15
N SER A 195 -1.01 -9.58 9.52
CA SER A 195 -0.33 -8.44 8.88
C SER A 195 0.48 -7.64 9.91
N ARG A 196 -0.09 -7.40 11.10
CA ARG A 196 0.62 -6.76 12.20
C ARG A 196 1.81 -7.60 12.69
N ALA A 197 1.68 -8.93 12.70
CA ALA A 197 2.80 -9.81 13.03
C ALA A 197 3.93 -9.71 12.00
N VAL A 198 3.61 -9.67 10.69
CA VAL A 198 4.60 -9.50 9.62
C VAL A 198 5.35 -8.17 9.74
N GLU A 199 4.66 -7.07 10.05
CA GLU A 199 5.30 -5.77 10.29
C GLU A 199 6.32 -5.84 11.44
N LEU A 200 5.90 -6.37 12.59
CA LEU A 200 6.74 -6.50 13.78
C LEU A 200 7.93 -7.44 13.56
N LEU A 201 7.73 -8.52 12.79
CA LEU A 201 8.80 -9.45 12.41
C LEU A 201 9.78 -8.83 11.41
N THR A 202 9.31 -7.98 10.50
CA THR A 202 10.18 -7.23 9.57
C THR A 202 11.06 -6.24 10.34
N GLU A 203 10.48 -5.48 11.27
CA GLU A 203 11.26 -4.59 12.15
C GLU A 203 12.28 -5.38 13.00
N SER A 204 11.90 -6.56 13.49
CA SER A 204 12.81 -7.46 14.22
C SER A 204 13.97 -7.93 13.35
N ASP A 205 13.70 -8.26 12.07
CA ASP A 205 14.70 -8.70 11.11
C ASP A 205 15.75 -7.61 10.84
N ASP A 206 15.28 -6.38 10.57
CA ASP A 206 16.14 -5.21 10.36
C ASP A 206 17.03 -4.95 11.59
N LEU A 207 16.46 -5.04 12.80
CA LEU A 207 17.20 -4.89 14.07
C LEU A 207 18.25 -6.00 14.25
N MET A 208 17.96 -7.24 13.87
CA MET A 208 18.92 -8.35 13.94
C MET A 208 20.05 -8.19 12.93
N ASP A 209 19.76 -7.76 11.71
CA ASP A 209 20.79 -7.49 10.69
C ASP A 209 21.69 -6.33 11.11
N GLU A 210 21.14 -5.26 11.69
CA GLU A 210 21.95 -4.18 12.28
C GLU A 210 22.78 -4.69 13.46
N ALA A 211 22.21 -5.50 14.36
CA ALA A 211 22.94 -6.07 15.49
C ALA A 211 24.13 -6.92 15.04
N LEU A 212 23.95 -7.74 14.01
CA LEU A 212 25.02 -8.53 13.40
C LEU A 212 26.11 -7.65 12.79
N ALA A 213 25.75 -6.56 12.11
CA ALA A 213 26.72 -5.59 11.61
C ALA A 213 27.55 -4.97 12.75
N GLN A 214 26.90 -4.51 13.83
CA GLN A 214 27.59 -3.96 15.00
C GLN A 214 28.52 -4.99 15.67
N ALA A 215 28.09 -6.25 15.79
CA ALA A 215 28.90 -7.31 16.39
C ALA A 215 30.10 -7.70 15.50
N ARG A 216 29.96 -7.66 14.18
CA ARG A 216 31.06 -7.87 13.23
C ARG A 216 32.06 -6.71 13.25
N ASP A 217 31.57 -5.47 13.35
CA ASP A 217 32.42 -4.29 13.53
C ASP A 217 33.24 -4.41 14.82
N ALA A 218 32.61 -4.78 15.93
CA ALA A 218 33.29 -5.06 17.19
C ALA A 218 34.42 -6.09 17.04
N LEU A 219 34.14 -7.22 16.38
CA LEU A 219 35.15 -8.24 16.10
C LEU A 219 36.30 -7.72 15.22
N SER A 220 36.04 -6.76 14.32
CA SER A 220 37.08 -6.14 13.50
C SER A 220 37.99 -5.22 14.33
N TYR A 221 37.43 -4.45 15.27
CA TYR A 221 38.23 -3.64 16.21
C TYR A 221 39.08 -4.53 17.13
N SER A 222 38.53 -5.63 17.64
CA SER A 222 39.28 -6.64 18.43
C SER A 222 40.47 -7.23 17.66
N ARG A 223 40.32 -7.45 16.34
CA ARG A 223 41.42 -7.94 15.49
C ARG A 223 42.52 -6.88 15.28
N ALA A 224 42.15 -5.60 15.19
CA ALA A 224 43.11 -4.51 15.04
C ALA A 224 43.95 -4.31 16.32
N GLU A 225 43.35 -4.51 17.50
CA GLU A 225 44.07 -4.48 18.79
C GLU A 225 45.17 -5.55 18.86
N LEU A 226 44.88 -6.79 18.43
CA LEU A 226 45.84 -7.90 18.37
C LEU A 226 47.05 -7.64 17.46
N LEU A 227 46.90 -6.78 16.45
CA LEU A 227 48.01 -6.39 15.56
C LEU A 227 48.87 -5.27 16.15
N GLY A 228 48.62 -4.87 17.42
CA GLY A 228 49.38 -3.84 18.13
C GLY A 228 49.12 -2.42 17.62
N THR A 229 48.19 -2.24 16.67
CA THR A 229 47.80 -0.95 16.12
C THR A 229 46.59 -0.35 16.84
N GLY A 230 45.89 -1.14 17.65
CA GLY A 230 44.76 -0.69 18.46
C GLY A 230 45.18 -0.34 19.88
N GLY A 231 45.29 0.96 20.19
CA GLY A 231 45.33 1.44 21.58
C GLY A 231 43.93 1.45 22.23
N GLY A 232 43.81 1.99 23.44
CA GLY A 232 42.55 2.00 24.22
C GLY A 232 41.32 2.66 23.55
N LEU A 233 41.51 3.41 22.46
CA LEU A 233 40.39 3.90 21.63
C LEU A 233 39.65 2.75 20.92
N TYR A 234 40.36 1.73 20.45
CA TYR A 234 39.77 0.57 19.76
C TYR A 234 38.97 -0.31 20.73
N GLU A 235 39.49 -0.53 21.93
CA GLU A 235 38.79 -1.21 23.02
C GLU A 235 37.46 -0.48 23.37
N MET A 236 37.48 0.86 23.45
CA MET A 236 36.27 1.65 23.69
C MET A 236 35.26 1.51 22.53
N MET A 237 35.72 1.52 21.28
CA MET A 237 34.86 1.33 20.12
C MET A 237 34.25 -0.07 20.09
N GLU A 238 35.04 -1.12 20.37
CA GLU A 238 34.56 -2.49 20.47
C GLU A 238 33.43 -2.60 21.51
N ARG A 239 33.65 -2.08 22.72
CA ARG A 239 32.64 -2.09 23.79
C ARG A 239 31.37 -1.35 23.40
N ASN A 240 31.50 -0.21 22.75
CA ASN A 240 30.35 0.56 22.28
C ASN A 240 29.53 -0.26 21.27
N ARG A 241 30.21 -0.90 20.31
CA ARG A 241 29.58 -1.71 19.26
C ARG A 241 28.88 -2.95 19.82
N LEU A 242 29.51 -3.68 20.75
CA LEU A 242 28.89 -4.82 21.42
C LEU A 242 27.67 -4.40 22.23
N SER A 243 27.78 -3.33 23.02
CA SER A 243 26.64 -2.77 23.78
C SER A 243 25.48 -2.36 22.88
N LYS A 244 25.78 -1.77 21.71
CA LYS A 244 24.76 -1.44 20.70
C LYS A 244 24.11 -2.71 20.13
N ALA A 245 24.91 -3.71 19.77
CA ALA A 245 24.41 -5.00 19.28
C ALA A 245 23.43 -5.65 20.28
N ASP A 246 23.77 -5.69 21.57
CA ASP A 246 22.89 -6.27 22.60
C ASP A 246 21.55 -5.56 22.74
N ARG A 247 21.57 -4.23 22.68
CA ARG A 247 20.34 -3.43 22.75
C ARG A 247 19.44 -3.76 21.56
N LEU A 248 20.01 -3.83 20.36
CA LEU A 248 19.30 -4.18 19.13
C LEU A 248 18.70 -5.59 19.21
N VAL A 249 19.46 -6.60 19.66
CA VAL A 249 18.95 -7.98 19.87
C VAL A 249 17.80 -7.99 20.88
N SER A 250 17.91 -7.21 21.95
CA SER A 250 16.86 -7.12 22.99
C SER A 250 15.58 -6.49 22.44
N LEU A 251 15.69 -5.42 21.64
CA LEU A 251 14.56 -4.80 20.95
C LEU A 251 13.94 -5.76 19.94
N ALA A 252 14.74 -6.45 19.14
CA ALA A 252 14.27 -7.43 18.16
C ALA A 252 13.46 -8.55 18.82
N ARG A 253 13.94 -9.09 19.96
CA ARG A 253 13.20 -10.08 20.77
C ARG A 253 11.88 -9.53 21.31
N HIS A 254 11.87 -8.26 21.72
CA HIS A 254 10.65 -7.60 22.19
C HIS A 254 9.62 -7.45 21.06
N GLN A 255 10.06 -7.13 19.83
CA GLN A 255 9.16 -7.08 18.67
C GLN A 255 8.58 -8.46 18.33
N VAL A 256 9.38 -9.53 18.38
CA VAL A 256 8.86 -10.90 18.21
C VAL A 256 7.85 -11.25 19.30
N HIS A 257 8.07 -10.83 20.54
CA HIS A 257 7.10 -11.03 21.61
C HIS A 257 5.76 -10.31 21.34
N LYS A 258 5.80 -9.08 20.81
CA LYS A 258 4.59 -8.37 20.37
C LYS A 258 3.92 -9.07 19.19
N ALA A 259 4.70 -9.54 18.21
CA ALA A 259 4.18 -10.29 17.06
C ALA A 259 3.44 -11.56 17.50
N ARG A 260 3.94 -12.24 18.53
CA ARG A 260 3.28 -13.41 19.12
C ARG A 260 1.96 -13.10 19.83
N ARG A 261 1.82 -11.89 20.37
CA ARG A 261 0.54 -11.43 20.97
C ARG A 261 -0.50 -11.11 19.90
N SER A 262 -0.09 -10.63 18.73
CA SER A 262 -1.02 -10.40 17.62
C SER A 262 -1.37 -11.70 16.91
N SER A 263 -0.38 -12.54 16.60
CA SER A 263 -0.58 -13.87 16.01
C SER A 263 0.03 -14.97 16.89
N PRO A 264 -0.79 -15.79 17.57
CA PRO A 264 -0.32 -16.88 18.41
C PRO A 264 0.48 -17.97 17.67
N GLN A 265 0.45 -17.98 16.33
CA GLN A 265 1.16 -18.95 15.50
C GLN A 265 2.65 -18.60 15.30
N VAL A 266 3.07 -17.38 15.67
CA VAL A 266 4.48 -16.97 15.65
C VAL A 266 5.25 -17.69 16.75
N GLN A 267 6.33 -18.38 16.39
CA GLN A 267 7.14 -19.11 17.37
C GLN A 267 8.03 -18.17 18.19
N SER A 268 8.40 -18.62 19.39
CA SER A 268 9.41 -17.92 20.18
C SER A 268 10.79 -18.13 19.61
N LEU A 269 11.61 -17.07 19.60
CA LEU A 269 13.02 -17.19 19.24
C LEU A 269 13.75 -18.19 20.12
N PRO A 270 14.77 -18.88 19.58
CA PRO A 270 15.59 -19.79 20.36
C PRO A 270 16.19 -19.07 21.56
N SER A 271 16.07 -19.69 22.73
CA SER A 271 16.74 -19.19 23.93
C SER A 271 18.24 -19.31 23.71
N SER A 272 19.01 -18.27 24.05
CA SER A 272 20.47 -18.36 24.04
C SER A 272 20.89 -19.54 24.92
N ARG A 273 21.82 -20.37 24.42
CA ARG A 273 22.15 -21.70 24.94
C ARG A 273 22.65 -21.72 26.39
N HIS A 274 22.77 -20.55 27.02
CA HIS A 274 23.30 -20.34 28.36
C HIS A 274 22.29 -19.78 29.36
N GLY A 275 20.97 -19.80 29.09
CA GLY A 275 19.91 -19.50 30.09
C GLY A 275 19.90 -18.06 30.66
N ALA A 276 20.97 -17.31 30.48
CA ALA A 276 21.13 -15.92 30.82
C ALA A 276 20.66 -15.09 29.63
N ASN A 277 19.93 -14.02 29.93
CA ASN A 277 19.56 -13.01 28.96
C ASN A 277 20.81 -12.59 28.16
N HIS A 278 20.71 -12.37 26.85
CA HIS A 278 21.85 -11.90 26.03
C HIS A 278 22.51 -10.66 26.66
N SER A 279 21.68 -9.79 27.26
CA SER A 279 22.07 -8.65 28.10
C SER A 279 22.92 -9.00 29.34
N GLN A 280 22.68 -10.15 29.98
CA GLN A 280 23.52 -10.62 31.08
C GLN A 280 24.85 -11.15 30.57
N THR A 281 24.87 -11.84 29.42
CA THR A 281 26.12 -12.44 28.89
C THR A 281 27.17 -11.34 28.66
N VAL A 282 26.81 -10.27 27.95
CA VAL A 282 27.77 -9.19 27.67
C VAL A 282 28.11 -8.36 28.90
N ARG A 283 27.15 -8.16 29.83
CA ARG A 283 27.42 -7.50 31.12
C ARG A 283 28.38 -8.29 32.01
N THR A 284 28.25 -9.61 32.07
CA THR A 284 29.15 -10.49 32.82
C THR A 284 30.53 -10.51 32.17
N LEU A 285 30.62 -10.45 30.84
CA LEU A 285 31.90 -10.34 30.12
C LEU A 285 32.66 -9.06 30.44
N TYR A 286 31.96 -7.94 30.63
CA TYR A 286 32.60 -6.68 31.04
C TYR A 286 33.12 -6.70 32.48
N LEU A 287 32.39 -7.35 33.39
CA LEU A 287 32.77 -7.45 34.81
C LEU A 287 33.95 -8.40 35.02
N ASP A 288 34.06 -9.48 34.24
CA ASP A 288 35.12 -10.49 34.41
C ASP A 288 36.42 -10.11 33.67
N SER A 289 36.31 -9.52 32.46
CA SER A 289 37.47 -9.09 31.65
C SER A 289 38.26 -7.94 32.29
N SER A 290 37.60 -7.06 33.06
CA SER A 290 38.29 -5.94 33.72
C SER A 290 39.23 -6.35 34.87
N ASN A 291 39.11 -7.58 35.38
CA ASN A 291 39.94 -8.10 36.48
C ASN A 291 41.16 -8.93 35.99
N SER A 292 41.22 -9.33 34.72
CA SER A 292 42.32 -10.12 34.15
C SER A 292 43.14 -9.29 33.15
N ARG A 293 43.99 -8.40 33.66
CA ARG A 293 44.99 -7.68 32.85
C ARG A 293 45.97 -8.70 32.24
N LYS A 294 45.93 -8.83 30.90
CA LYS A 294 46.95 -9.43 29.99
C LYS A 294 46.92 -10.93 29.68
N GLY A 295 45.92 -11.70 30.11
CA GLY A 295 45.88 -13.15 29.86
C GLY A 295 44.86 -13.66 28.84
N ASP A 296 43.74 -12.97 28.64
CA ASP A 296 42.50 -13.64 28.21
C ASP A 296 41.79 -13.03 26.98
N ASP A 297 42.50 -12.22 26.17
CA ASP A 297 41.95 -11.61 24.94
C ASP A 297 41.43 -12.67 23.95
N MET A 298 42.07 -13.84 23.93
CA MET A 298 41.64 -14.97 23.11
C MET A 298 40.29 -15.53 23.55
N ALA A 299 40.04 -15.66 24.86
CA ALA A 299 38.77 -16.16 25.37
C ALA A 299 37.63 -15.15 25.17
N PHE A 300 37.91 -13.86 25.37
CA PHE A 300 36.94 -12.80 25.08
C PHE A 300 36.54 -12.78 23.60
N ARG A 301 37.51 -12.84 22.69
CA ARG A 301 37.24 -12.89 21.25
C ARG A 301 36.46 -14.14 20.85
N ASP A 302 36.80 -15.30 21.42
CA ASP A 302 36.05 -16.52 21.16
C ASP A 302 34.62 -16.43 21.70
N GLN A 303 34.41 -15.72 22.79
CA GLN A 303 33.07 -15.41 23.27
C GLN A 303 32.32 -14.43 22.36
N VAL A 304 32.96 -13.39 21.83
CA VAL A 304 32.36 -12.50 20.83
C VAL A 304 31.92 -13.29 19.59
N LYS A 305 32.76 -14.22 19.11
CA LYS A 305 32.39 -15.12 18.00
C LYS A 305 31.18 -16.00 18.35
N ARG A 306 31.12 -16.55 19.57
CA ARG A 306 29.94 -17.31 20.04
C ARG A 306 28.69 -16.44 20.05
N ASN A 307 28.78 -15.22 20.58
CA ASN A 307 27.66 -14.27 20.60
C ASN A 307 27.19 -13.94 19.18
N ILE A 308 28.11 -13.69 18.23
CA ILE A 308 27.76 -13.52 16.81
C ILE A 308 27.03 -14.77 16.27
N GLY A 309 27.52 -15.97 16.59
CA GLY A 309 26.87 -17.21 16.18
C GLY A 309 25.48 -17.38 16.79
N ASP A 310 25.28 -17.00 18.05
CA ASP A 310 23.98 -17.01 18.73
C ASP A 310 23.01 -16.00 18.12
N THR A 311 23.48 -14.78 17.85
CA THR A 311 22.71 -13.72 17.18
C THR A 311 22.34 -14.13 15.76
N GLN A 312 23.25 -14.77 15.02
CA GLN A 312 22.99 -15.27 13.68
C GLN A 312 21.87 -16.30 13.70
N ARG A 313 21.91 -17.28 14.63
CA ARG A 313 20.81 -18.26 14.77
C ARG A 313 19.48 -17.61 15.14
N CYS A 314 19.49 -16.56 15.95
CA CYS A 314 18.28 -15.80 16.26
C CYS A 314 17.76 -15.05 15.02
N ALA A 315 18.64 -14.41 14.25
CA ALA A 315 18.29 -13.73 13.01
C ALA A 315 17.70 -14.71 11.99
N ASP A 316 18.33 -15.87 11.80
CA ASP A 316 17.84 -16.92 10.91
C ASP A 316 16.45 -17.41 11.34
N ALA A 317 16.21 -17.55 12.65
CA ALA A 317 14.89 -17.90 13.19
C ALA A 317 13.84 -16.79 12.95
N VAL A 318 14.19 -15.50 13.11
CA VAL A 318 13.31 -14.38 12.75
C VAL A 318 12.96 -14.44 11.26
N LYS A 319 13.94 -14.65 10.38
CA LYS A 319 13.74 -14.74 8.93
C LYS A 319 12.81 -15.90 8.55
N GLN A 320 12.97 -17.06 9.17
CA GLN A 320 12.10 -18.21 8.98
C GLN A 320 10.65 -17.90 9.41
N GLU A 321 10.48 -17.31 10.60
CA GLU A 321 9.15 -16.92 11.09
C GLU A 321 8.51 -15.82 10.25
N LEU A 322 9.30 -14.87 9.74
CA LEU A 322 8.82 -13.82 8.85
C LEU A 322 8.34 -14.41 7.53
N PHE A 323 9.08 -15.36 6.94
CA PHE A 323 8.65 -16.06 5.74
C PHE A 323 7.35 -16.84 5.98
N ALA A 324 7.27 -17.58 7.09
CA ALA A 324 6.07 -18.32 7.47
C ALA A 324 4.86 -17.39 7.69
N ALA A 325 5.07 -16.25 8.37
CA ALA A 325 4.02 -15.26 8.62
C ALA A 325 3.53 -14.60 7.33
N ARG A 326 4.42 -14.28 6.38
CA ARG A 326 4.04 -13.78 5.06
C ARG A 326 3.18 -14.79 4.31
N ALA A 327 3.59 -16.06 4.26
CA ALA A 327 2.82 -17.13 3.63
C ALA A 327 1.42 -17.29 4.26
N ARG A 328 1.31 -17.21 5.60
CA ARG A 328 0.02 -17.23 6.29
C ARG A 328 -0.85 -16.02 5.97
N ARG A 329 -0.27 -14.82 5.99
CA ARG A 329 -0.97 -13.58 5.64
C ARG A 329 -1.53 -13.65 4.22
N ASP A 330 -0.74 -14.13 3.27
CA ASP A 330 -1.14 -14.22 1.87
C ASP A 330 -2.28 -15.24 1.70
N LYS A 331 -2.24 -16.38 2.40
CA LYS A 331 -3.37 -17.32 2.47
C LYS A 331 -4.63 -16.67 3.05
N LEU A 332 -4.50 -15.97 4.18
CA LEU A 332 -5.62 -15.26 4.82
C LEU A 332 -6.18 -14.15 3.92
N GLN A 333 -5.34 -13.53 3.09
CA GLN A 333 -5.78 -12.53 2.11
C GLN A 333 -6.67 -13.17 1.04
N VAL A 334 -6.28 -14.33 0.51
CA VAL A 334 -7.12 -15.09 -0.43
C VAL A 334 -8.45 -15.46 0.21
N ASP A 335 -8.43 -15.99 1.43
CA ASP A 335 -9.65 -16.34 2.18
C ASP A 335 -10.55 -15.11 2.43
N LEU A 336 -9.93 -13.96 2.74
CA LEU A 336 -10.62 -12.68 2.94
C LEU A 336 -11.34 -12.22 1.66
N GLU A 337 -10.68 -12.32 0.50
CA GLU A 337 -11.28 -11.96 -0.80
C GLU A 337 -12.43 -12.91 -1.17
N VAL A 338 -12.31 -14.21 -0.89
CA VAL A 338 -13.40 -15.17 -1.07
C VAL A 338 -14.61 -14.78 -0.22
N HIS A 339 -14.40 -14.49 1.07
CA HIS A 339 -15.49 -14.07 1.95
C HIS A 339 -16.07 -12.69 1.59
N ARG A 340 -15.25 -11.79 1.04
CA ARG A 340 -15.69 -10.49 0.52
C ARG A 340 -16.61 -10.67 -0.69
N ALA A 341 -16.26 -11.55 -1.62
CA ALA A 341 -17.09 -11.88 -2.78
C ALA A 341 -18.42 -12.51 -2.34
N GLN A 342 -18.37 -13.54 -1.47
CA GLN A 342 -19.58 -14.17 -0.91
C GLN A 342 -20.51 -13.16 -0.22
N LEU A 343 -19.94 -12.23 0.57
CA LEU A 343 -20.71 -11.19 1.24
C LEU A 343 -21.33 -10.20 0.23
N ARG A 344 -20.61 -9.84 -0.83
CA ARG A 344 -21.14 -8.99 -1.89
C ARG A 344 -22.33 -9.66 -2.58
N ASP A 345 -22.19 -10.92 -2.95
CA ASP A 345 -23.24 -11.65 -3.65
C ASP A 345 -24.48 -11.84 -2.76
N ALA A 346 -24.29 -12.18 -1.48
CA ALA A 346 -25.40 -12.28 -0.52
C ALA A 346 -26.10 -10.94 -0.26
N ARG A 347 -25.36 -9.82 -0.26
CA ARG A 347 -25.97 -8.48 -0.19
C ARG A 347 -26.79 -8.16 -1.42
N ALA A 348 -26.35 -8.55 -2.60
CA ALA A 348 -27.12 -8.37 -3.83
C ALA A 348 -28.42 -9.21 -3.80
N VAL A 349 -28.35 -10.45 -3.30
CA VAL A 349 -29.55 -11.29 -3.09
C VAL A 349 -30.52 -10.64 -2.11
N LEU A 350 -30.04 -10.17 -0.95
CA LEU A 350 -30.87 -9.47 0.04
C LEU A 350 -31.49 -8.20 -0.53
N GLN A 351 -30.72 -7.42 -1.28
CA GLN A 351 -31.20 -6.21 -1.94
C GLN A 351 -32.35 -6.52 -2.90
N LYS A 352 -32.18 -7.55 -3.74
CA LYS A 352 -33.20 -8.00 -4.69
C LYS A 352 -34.45 -8.51 -3.98
N ALA A 353 -34.30 -9.26 -2.88
CA ALA A 353 -35.44 -9.71 -2.08
C ALA A 353 -36.24 -8.52 -1.54
N ARG A 354 -35.57 -7.47 -1.05
CA ARG A 354 -36.22 -6.24 -0.60
C ARG A 354 -36.90 -5.48 -1.73
N GLU A 355 -36.27 -5.37 -2.90
CA GLU A 355 -36.89 -4.77 -4.08
C GLU A 355 -38.19 -5.50 -4.48
N ASN A 356 -38.18 -6.83 -4.48
CA ASN A 356 -39.39 -7.63 -4.73
C ASN A 356 -40.51 -7.31 -3.72
N VAL A 357 -40.18 -7.07 -2.46
CA VAL A 357 -41.17 -6.63 -1.45
C VAL A 357 -41.75 -5.25 -1.81
N PHE A 358 -40.91 -4.28 -2.17
CA PHE A 358 -41.37 -2.97 -2.61
C PHE A 358 -42.29 -3.08 -3.84
N GLU A 359 -41.92 -3.89 -4.83
CA GLU A 359 -42.73 -4.12 -6.03
C GLU A 359 -44.07 -4.79 -5.71
N ALA A 360 -44.08 -5.82 -4.86
CA ALA A 360 -45.29 -6.53 -4.47
C ALA A 360 -46.28 -5.60 -3.75
N VAL A 361 -45.81 -4.79 -2.80
CA VAL A 361 -46.65 -3.85 -2.04
C VAL A 361 -47.21 -2.73 -2.94
N LEU A 362 -46.40 -2.23 -3.89
CA LEU A 362 -46.83 -1.21 -4.84
C LEU A 362 -47.83 -1.76 -5.87
N ARG A 363 -47.64 -2.99 -6.34
CA ARG A 363 -48.55 -3.66 -7.27
C ARG A 363 -49.92 -3.93 -6.64
N GLN A 364 -49.95 -4.46 -5.41
CA GLN A 364 -51.20 -4.68 -4.67
C GLN A 364 -51.99 -3.38 -4.45
N ARG A 365 -51.31 -2.24 -4.35
CA ARG A 365 -51.96 -0.93 -4.28
C ARG A 365 -52.59 -0.54 -5.62
N ALA A 366 -51.88 -0.72 -6.73
CA ALA A 366 -52.42 -0.44 -8.06
C ALA A 366 -53.69 -1.27 -8.33
N GLU A 367 -53.64 -2.56 -8.03
CA GLU A 367 -54.78 -3.48 -8.18
C GLU A 367 -55.98 -3.13 -7.27
N LYS A 368 -55.74 -2.59 -6.07
CA LYS A 368 -56.82 -2.10 -5.17
C LYS A 368 -57.41 -0.76 -5.61
N VAL A 369 -56.63 0.11 -6.22
CA VAL A 369 -57.09 1.42 -6.73
C VAL A 369 -57.88 1.25 -8.04
N ASP A 370 -57.48 0.30 -8.88
CA ASP A 370 -58.18 -0.04 -10.14
C ASP A 370 -59.46 -0.89 -9.92
N GLY A 371 -59.69 -1.38 -8.70
CA GLY A 371 -60.91 -2.12 -8.32
C GLY A 371 -62.12 -1.24 -7.99
N GLU A 372 -61.95 0.09 -7.88
CA GLU A 372 -63.02 1.01 -7.48
C GLU A 372 -63.46 1.97 -8.61
N ILE A 373 -62.88 1.89 -9.82
CA ILE A 373 -63.27 2.75 -10.96
C ILE A 373 -63.22 1.99 -12.31
N VAL A 374 -64.39 1.81 -12.94
CA VAL A 374 -64.60 1.49 -14.37
C VAL A 374 -64.18 2.70 -15.24
N PRO A 375 -63.64 2.52 -16.46
CA PRO A 375 -62.40 3.14 -16.95
C PRO A 375 -62.55 4.60 -17.38
N VAL A 376 -61.48 5.36 -17.24
CA VAL A 376 -61.22 6.53 -18.08
C VAL A 376 -59.81 6.39 -18.65
N ALA A 377 -59.76 6.29 -19.97
CA ALA A 377 -58.56 6.27 -20.79
C ALA A 377 -57.60 7.42 -20.43
N HIS A 378 -56.30 7.13 -20.38
CA HIS A 378 -55.15 7.93 -20.85
C HIS A 378 -53.87 7.23 -20.30
N ALA A 379 -52.83 6.90 -21.06
CA ALA A 379 -52.45 7.31 -22.39
C ALA A 379 -51.56 6.26 -23.08
N ARG A 380 -51.92 5.98 -24.34
CA ARG A 380 -50.98 5.75 -25.44
C ARG A 380 -49.82 6.75 -25.38
N VAL A 381 -48.59 6.27 -25.25
CA VAL A 381 -47.42 6.78 -26.01
C VAL A 381 -46.52 5.59 -26.34
N LEU A 382 -47.02 4.72 -27.20
CA LEU A 382 -46.21 3.86 -28.05
C LEU A 382 -46.87 3.87 -29.44
N ALA A 383 -46.04 4.12 -30.46
CA ALA A 383 -46.30 4.03 -31.90
C ALA A 383 -46.94 5.23 -32.64
N SER A 384 -46.08 6.12 -33.15
CA SER A 384 -46.04 6.69 -34.53
C SER A 384 -45.06 7.89 -34.50
N GLY A 385 -43.80 7.78 -34.93
CA GLY A 385 -43.32 7.72 -36.33
C GLY A 385 -42.99 9.14 -36.83
N PRO A 386 -41.96 9.38 -37.67
CA PRO A 386 -41.78 8.67 -38.93
C PRO A 386 -40.33 8.28 -39.30
N ASP A 387 -40.30 7.46 -40.35
CA ASP A 387 -39.19 6.91 -41.12
C ASP A 387 -38.24 7.93 -41.79
N GLU A 388 -37.21 7.34 -42.42
CA GLU A 388 -36.20 7.88 -43.36
C GLU A 388 -34.86 8.24 -42.68
N GLU A 389 -33.69 7.73 -43.05
CA GLU A 389 -33.26 7.21 -44.36
C GLU A 389 -31.97 6.38 -44.25
N GLN A 390 -31.75 5.55 -45.27
CA GLN A 390 -30.65 4.62 -45.46
C GLN A 390 -29.32 5.33 -45.74
N HIS A 391 -28.23 4.93 -45.07
CA HIS A 391 -26.91 4.81 -45.71
C HIS A 391 -25.92 4.02 -44.85
N GLN A 392 -25.49 2.87 -45.37
CA GLN A 392 -24.14 2.33 -45.09
C GLN A 392 -23.12 3.20 -45.86
N PRO A 393 -21.85 3.29 -45.43
CA PRO A 393 -20.90 2.29 -45.92
C PRO A 393 -19.78 1.87 -44.95
N GLU A 394 -19.31 0.65 -45.22
CA GLU A 394 -17.92 0.19 -45.30
C GLU A 394 -16.97 0.29 -44.09
N LEU A 395 -16.73 -0.91 -43.55
CA LEU A 395 -15.44 -1.39 -43.05
C LEU A 395 -14.28 -1.00 -43.98
N THR A 396 -13.25 -0.39 -43.40
CA THR A 396 -11.88 -0.53 -43.92
C THR A 396 -10.90 -0.79 -42.78
N ASP A 397 -10.03 -1.74 -43.06
CA ASP A 397 -8.91 -2.24 -42.29
C ASP A 397 -7.90 -1.17 -41.87
N GLY A 398 -7.27 -1.44 -40.72
CA GLY A 398 -5.82 -1.38 -40.58
C GLY A 398 -5.18 0.00 -40.40
N VAL A 399 -4.38 0.14 -39.33
CA VAL A 399 -2.91 0.07 -39.43
C VAL A 399 -2.31 0.32 -38.06
N VAL A 400 -1.56 -0.69 -37.62
CA VAL A 400 -0.51 -0.65 -36.62
C VAL A 400 0.66 0.16 -37.17
N HIS A 401 1.22 1.09 -36.40
CA HIS A 401 2.63 1.44 -36.54
C HIS A 401 3.30 1.75 -35.20
N VAL A 402 4.19 0.81 -34.86
CA VAL A 402 5.52 0.90 -34.23
C VAL A 402 5.65 1.61 -32.88
#